data_AF-A0A8H7Q7X2-F1
#
_entry.id   AF-A0A8H7Q7X2-F1
#
_cell.length_a   1.000
_cell.length_b   1.000
_cell.length_c   1.000
_cell.angle_alpha   90.00
_cell.angle_beta   90.00
_cell.angle_gamma   90.00
#
_symmetry.space_group_name_H-M   'P 1'
#
loop_
_entity.id
_entity.type
_entity.pdbx_description
1 polymer ?
#
loop_
_entity_poly.entity_id
_entity_poly.type
_entity_poly.pdbx_seq_one_letter_code
_entity_poly.pdbx_strand_id
1 'polypeptide(L)' 'MVLEDVTEYEKSAEGYKTTKLEQILLNGNNICMLVPGGEGPV' A
#
# COMPACT_ATOMS: atom_id res chain seq x y z
N MET A 1 -6.40 7.87 6.69
CA MET A 1 -6.97 7.95 5.33
C MET A 1 -7.79 6.70 5.10
N VAL A 2 -9.04 6.85 4.68
CA VAL A 2 -9.88 5.70 4.31
C VAL A 2 -9.53 5.31 2.88
N LEU A 3 -9.21 4.04 2.65
CA LEU A 3 -8.85 3.48 1.34
C LEU A 3 -9.69 2.24 1.07
N GLU A 4 -10.05 2.04 -0.20
CA GLU A 4 -10.84 0.92 -0.71
C GLU A 4 -10.04 0.18 -1.79
N ASP A 5 -10.31 -1.11 -1.97
CA ASP A 5 -9.67 -1.99 -2.96
C ASP A 5 -8.12 -1.94 -2.93
N VAL A 6 -7.57 -1.98 -1.72
CA VAL A 6 -6.14 -1.76 -1.49
C VAL A 6 -5.30 -2.99 -1.83
N THR A 7 -4.16 -2.72 -2.46
CA THR A 7 -3.07 -3.69 -2.61
C THR A 7 -1.87 -3.21 -1.80
N GLU A 8 -1.55 -3.95 -0.74
CA GLU A 8 -0.40 -3.68 0.11
C GLU A 8 0.80 -4.48 -0.38
N TYR A 9 1.95 -3.80 -0.50
CA TYR A 9 3.22 -4.39 -0.89
C TYR A 9 4.23 -4.21 0.24
N GLU A 10 4.72 -5.33 0.77
CA GLU A 10 5.79 -5.37 1.76
C GLU A 10 7.06 -5.91 1.09
N LYS A 11 8.14 -5.12 1.10
CA LYS A 11 9.43 -5.54 0.55
C LYS A 11 10.16 -6.41 1.56
N SER A 12 10.41 -7.67 1.21
CA SER A 12 11.22 -8.63 1.97
C SER A 12 12.53 -8.93 1.22
N ALA A 13 13.40 -9.76 1.83
CA ALA A 13 14.62 -10.23 1.18
C ALA A 13 14.35 -11.14 -0.04
N GLU A 14 13.16 -11.74 -0.11
CA GLU A 14 12.75 -12.70 -1.15
C GLU A 14 11.95 -12.03 -2.27
N GLY A 15 11.56 -10.77 -2.11
CA GLY A 15 10.76 -10.02 -3.09
C GLY A 15 9.66 -9.20 -2.44
N TYR A 16 8.52 -9.04 -3.11
CA TYR A 16 7.36 -8.34 -2.57
C TYR A 16 6.30 -9.34 -2.07
N LYS A 17 5.95 -9.24 -0.80
CA LYS A 17 4.75 -9.89 -0.28
C LYS A 17 3.55 -8.99 -0.57
N THR A 18 2.56 -9.54 -1.26
CA THR A 18 1.36 -8.81 -1.68
C THR A 18 0.16 -9.25 -0.86
N THR A 19 -0.58 -8.28 -0.32
CA THR A 19 -1.83 -8.52 0.43
C THR A 19 -2.96 -7.70 -0.17
N LYS A 20 -4.13 -8.31 -0.38
CA LYS A 20 -5.34 -7.61 -0.82
C LYS A 20 -6.23 -7.31 0.38
N LEU A 21 -6.69 -6.07 0.47
CA LEU A 21 -7.55 -5.58 1.56
C LEU A 21 -8.72 -4.82 0.94
N GLU A 22 -9.95 -5.22 1.26
CA GLU A 22 -11.15 -4.57 0.70
C GLU A 22 -11.27 -3.11 1.17
N GLN A 23 -11.04 -2.85 2.45
CA GLN A 23 -11.08 -1.51 3.01
C GLN A 23 -10.15 -1.39 4.21
N ILE A 24 -9.46 -0.25 4.33
CA ILE A 24 -8.64 0.07 5.50
C ILE A 24 -8.75 1.54 5.92
N LEU A 25 -8.49 1.78 7.20
CA LEU A 25 -8.13 3.10 7.72
C LEU A 25 -6.61 3.18 7.89
N LEU A 26 -5.93 3.81 6.94
CA LEU A 26 -4.48 4.02 6.98
C LEU A 26 -4.10 5.14 7.95
N ASN A 27 -3.20 4.88 8.89
CA ASN A 27 -2.67 5.90 9.79
C ASN A 27 -1.77 6.89 9.02
N GLY A 28 -2.08 8.18 9.12
CA GLY A 28 -1.35 9.24 8.42
C GLY A 28 0.04 9.55 8.95
N ASN A 29 0.37 9.14 10.18
CA ASN A 29 1.62 9.54 10.84
C ASN A 29 2.88 8.95 10.19
N ASN A 30 2.76 7.81 9.50
CA ASN A 30 3.89 7.10 8.89
C ASN A 30 3.93 7.23 7.36
N ILE A 31 3.15 8.15 6.78
CA ILE A 31 3.12 8.37 5.33
C ILE A 31 4.26 9.30 4.94
N CYS A 32 5.24 8.79 4.19
CA CYS A 32 6.34 9.59 3.64
C CYS A 32 5.95 10.32 2.35
N MET A 33 5.22 9.64 1.44
CA MET A 33 4.84 10.19 0.14
C MET A 33 3.48 9.65 -0.31
N LEU A 34 2.73 10.48 -1.03
CA LEU A 34 1.52 10.11 -1.77
C LEU A 34 1.77 10.39 -3.25
N VAL A 35 1.62 9.37 -4.10
CA VAL A 35 1.81 9.49 -5.56
C VAL A 35 0.47 9.23 -6.25
N PRO A 36 -0.20 10.26 -6.78
CA PRO A 36 -1.43 10.09 -7.54
C PRO A 36 -1.20 9.28 -8.82
N GLY A 37 -2.04 8.28 -9.10
CA GLY A 37 -1.96 7.48 -10.32
C GLY A 37 -0.83 6.45 -10.39
N GLY A 38 -0.17 6.13 -9.26
CA GLY A 38 0.85 5.07 -9.23
C GLY A 38 0.25 3.67 -9.38
N GLU A 39 0.95 2.78 -10.09
CA GLU A 39 0.49 1.41 -10.37
C GLU A 39 1.11 0.34 -9.44
N GLY A 40 1.90 0.76 -8.45
CA GLY A 40 2.66 -0.13 -7.57
C GLY A 40 4.01 -0.56 -8.16
N PRO A 41 4.81 -1.33 -7.41
CA PRO A 41 6.09 -1.85 -7.88
C PRO A 41 5.92 -2.96 -8.94
N VAL A 42 6.79 -2.96 -9.96
CA VAL A 42 6.94 -4.00 -11.01
C VAL A 42 7.95 -5.07 -10.63
#